data_AF-A0A6A3S4J7-F1
#
_entry.id   AF-A0A6A3S4J7-F1
#
_cell.length_a   1.000
_cell.length_b   1.000
_cell.length_c   1.000
_cell.angle_alpha   90.00
_cell.angle_beta   90.00
_cell.angle_gamma   90.00
#
_symmetry.space_group_name_H-M   'P 1'
#
loop_
_entity.id
_entity.type
_entity.pdbx_description
1 polymer ?
#
loop_
_entity_poly.entity_id
_entity_poly.type
_entity_poly.pdbx_seq_one_letter_code
_entity_poly.pdbx_strand_id
1 'polypeptide(L)'
;MARTHKTAHIKAQMAERARQEEEARRKVVCACIRSQRSQALQDARDSRASQYGPHATTEAFKAQHDSWSLLDVSLQEYMEATRQKIVIAEVIHVGRRNADLCKQVRFLGLQDSEIPLVPDKWEPYQRKYICTHGWKERERSTGKRTSHKLRRTECPFQMLDQVVMRRCGTWGIVMKRKVYSHNHPVSDGIYRSYPDIRQVPVGSALMPGIELLVDADAGTSSIYNYIRENSNHRV
;
A
#
# COMPACT_ATOMS: atom_id res chain seq x y z
N MET A 1 52.37 -42.46 -35.51
CA MET A 1 51.00 -42.35 -34.93
C MET A 1 50.72 -41.00 -34.23
N ALA A 2 51.55 -39.96 -34.35
CA ALA A 2 51.36 -38.68 -33.61
C ALA A 2 50.45 -37.64 -34.29
N ARG A 3 50.08 -37.83 -35.57
CA ARG A 3 49.36 -36.82 -36.37
C ARG A 3 47.85 -36.77 -36.08
N THR A 4 47.27 -37.87 -35.60
CA THR A 4 45.82 -38.00 -35.32
C THR A 4 45.42 -37.34 -34.01
N HIS A 5 46.28 -37.42 -32.98
CA HIS A 5 46.02 -36.85 -31.66
C HIS A 5 45.97 -35.31 -31.67
N LYS A 6 46.84 -34.67 -32.46
CA LYS A 6 46.88 -33.20 -32.60
C LYS A 6 45.62 -32.66 -33.29
N THR A 7 45.12 -33.38 -34.30
CA THR A 7 43.88 -33.03 -35.00
C THR A 7 42.64 -33.21 -34.12
N ALA A 8 42.62 -34.24 -33.28
CA ALA A 8 41.54 -34.47 -32.32
C ALA A 8 41.48 -33.35 -31.25
N HIS A 9 42.62 -32.90 -30.75
CA HIS A 9 42.70 -31.80 -29.78
C HIS A 9 42.20 -30.47 -30.36
N ILE A 10 42.60 -30.14 -31.59
CA ILE A 10 42.13 -28.92 -32.28
C ILE A 10 40.62 -28.98 -32.51
N LYS A 11 40.06 -30.13 -32.92
CA LYS A 11 38.60 -30.29 -33.08
C LYS A 11 37.85 -30.10 -31.76
N ALA A 12 38.38 -30.62 -30.64
CA ALA A 12 37.78 -30.44 -29.32
C ALA A 12 37.80 -28.98 -28.86
N GLN A 13 38.90 -28.26 -29.07
CA GLN A 13 39.00 -26.83 -28.75
C GLN A 13 38.05 -25.98 -29.60
N MET A 14 37.92 -26.28 -30.90
CA MET A 14 36.99 -25.59 -31.79
C MET A 14 35.53 -25.85 -31.39
N ALA A 15 35.20 -27.08 -30.98
CA ALA A 15 33.86 -27.42 -30.48
C ALA A 15 33.54 -26.70 -29.16
N GLU A 16 34.50 -26.60 -28.25
CA GLU A 16 34.32 -25.89 -26.97
C GLU A 16 34.14 -24.39 -27.20
N ARG A 17 34.94 -23.79 -28.09
CA ARG A 17 34.79 -22.37 -28.45
C ARG A 17 33.43 -22.08 -29.09
N ALA A 18 32.94 -22.98 -29.94
CA ALA A 18 31.61 -22.87 -30.53
C ALA A 18 30.49 -22.96 -29.47
N ARG A 19 30.62 -23.84 -28.46
CA ARG A 19 29.69 -23.91 -27.33
C ARG A 19 29.67 -22.62 -26.51
N GLN A 20 30.84 -22.08 -26.20
CA GLN A 20 30.97 -20.83 -25.43
C GLN A 20 30.40 -19.64 -26.21
N GLU A 21 30.59 -19.60 -27.52
CA GLU A 21 30.02 -18.55 -28.37
C GLU A 21 28.49 -18.65 -28.45
N GLU A 22 27.94 -19.87 -28.56
CA GLU A 22 26.49 -20.08 -28.51
C GLU A 22 25.90 -19.71 -27.15
N GLU A 23 26.57 -20.04 -26.04
CA GLU A 23 26.16 -19.64 -24.69
C GLU A 23 26.19 -18.12 -24.51
N ALA A 24 27.24 -17.45 -25.02
CA ALA A 24 27.34 -15.99 -25.01
C ALA A 24 26.20 -15.35 -25.82
N ARG A 25 25.92 -15.87 -27.02
CA ARG A 25 24.78 -15.42 -27.85
C ARG A 25 23.45 -15.60 -27.11
N ARG A 26 23.22 -16.74 -26.46
CA ARG A 26 22.01 -17.00 -25.66
C ARG A 26 21.90 -16.03 -24.48
N LYS A 27 22.99 -15.70 -23.79
CA LYS A 27 23.01 -14.71 -22.69
C LYS A 27 22.61 -13.32 -23.18
N VAL A 28 23.12 -12.87 -24.32
CA VAL A 28 22.78 -11.58 -24.94
C VAL A 28 21.30 -11.53 -25.32
N VAL A 29 20.76 -12.58 -25.96
CA VAL A 29 19.33 -12.67 -26.30
C VAL A 29 18.46 -12.61 -25.04
N CYS A 30 18.80 -13.38 -24.00
CA CYS A 30 18.09 -13.35 -22.73
C CYS A 30 18.16 -11.97 -22.03
N ALA A 31 19.26 -11.23 -22.17
CA ALA A 31 19.38 -9.87 -21.64
C ALA A 31 18.52 -8.88 -22.45
N CYS A 32 18.50 -9.01 -23.78
CA CYS A 32 17.67 -8.20 -24.67
C CYS A 32 16.18 -8.40 -24.38
N ILE A 33 15.72 -9.65 -24.24
CA ILE A 33 14.33 -9.98 -23.88
C ILE A 33 13.97 -9.40 -22.50
N ARG A 34 14.88 -9.49 -21.52
CA ARG A 34 14.67 -8.89 -20.20
C ARG A 34 14.53 -7.37 -20.27
N SER A 35 15.39 -6.71 -21.05
CA SER A 35 15.33 -5.26 -21.28
C SER A 35 14.02 -4.85 -21.97
N GLN A 36 13.63 -5.53 -23.05
CA GLN A 36 12.38 -5.29 -23.77
C GLN A 36 11.14 -5.47 -22.88
N ARG A 37 11.14 -6.48 -22.00
CA ARG A 37 10.07 -6.65 -21.01
C ARG A 37 10.03 -5.50 -20.01
N SER A 38 11.18 -5.02 -19.54
CA SER A 38 11.25 -3.86 -18.66
C SER A 38 10.75 -2.59 -19.34
N GLN A 39 11.13 -2.38 -20.61
CA GLN A 39 10.68 -1.27 -21.45
C GLN A 39 9.16 -1.32 -21.62
N ALA A 40 8.60 -2.45 -22.01
CA ALA A 40 7.15 -2.62 -22.20
C ALA A 40 6.35 -2.40 -20.90
N LEU A 41 6.90 -2.79 -19.74
CA LEU A 41 6.29 -2.49 -18.44
C LEU A 41 6.31 -0.99 -18.13
N GLN A 42 7.34 -0.27 -18.55
CA GLN A 42 7.44 1.17 -18.38
C GLN A 42 6.47 1.91 -19.33
N ASP A 43 6.44 1.53 -20.60
CA ASP A 43 5.54 2.11 -21.61
C ASP A 43 4.06 1.87 -21.23
N ALA A 44 3.74 0.71 -20.66
CA ALA A 44 2.40 0.42 -20.12
C ALA A 44 2.04 1.28 -18.89
N ARG A 45 3.03 1.66 -18.06
CA ARG A 45 2.83 2.59 -16.94
C ARG A 45 2.61 4.01 -17.44
N ASP A 46 3.38 4.45 -18.43
CA ASP A 46 3.33 5.82 -18.96
C ASP A 46 2.04 6.03 -19.79
N SER A 47 1.64 5.03 -20.58
CA SER A 47 0.35 5.03 -21.29
C SER A 47 -0.84 5.05 -20.32
N ARG A 48 -0.70 4.38 -19.17
CA ARG A 48 -1.70 4.40 -18.09
C ARG A 48 -1.74 5.75 -17.38
N ALA A 49 -0.60 6.40 -17.16
CA ALA A 49 -0.53 7.75 -16.59
C ALA A 49 -1.25 8.78 -17.48
N SER A 50 -1.17 8.64 -18.81
CA SER A 50 -1.87 9.49 -19.79
C SER A 50 -3.40 9.32 -19.78
N GLN A 51 -3.92 8.15 -19.35
CA GLN A 51 -5.36 7.86 -19.32
C GLN A 51 -6.09 8.52 -18.14
N TYR A 52 -5.40 8.85 -17.05
CA TYR A 52 -6.00 9.45 -15.87
C TYR A 52 -5.72 10.96 -15.84
N GLY A 53 -6.72 11.74 -15.43
CA GLY A 53 -6.58 13.20 -15.25
C GLY A 53 -5.44 13.59 -14.30
N PRO A 54 -5.18 14.90 -14.09
CA PRO A 54 -3.93 15.40 -13.54
C PRO A 54 -3.49 14.64 -12.28
N HIS A 55 -2.22 14.24 -12.26
CA HIS A 55 -1.57 13.64 -11.10
C HIS A 55 -1.70 14.57 -9.90
N ALA A 56 -2.69 14.32 -9.06
CA ALA A 56 -2.87 15.08 -7.83
C ALA A 56 -1.77 14.68 -6.85
N THR A 57 -0.98 15.65 -6.40
CA THR A 57 -0.01 15.44 -5.33
C THR A 57 -0.56 16.09 -4.07
N THR A 58 -0.56 15.35 -2.97
CA THR A 58 -1.02 15.84 -1.67
C THR A 58 0.17 16.29 -0.83
N GLU A 59 -0.11 17.14 0.15
CA GLU A 59 0.89 17.63 1.11
C GLU A 59 1.53 16.47 1.89
N ALA A 60 2.72 16.68 2.44
CA ALA A 60 3.39 15.64 3.20
C ALA A 60 2.72 15.40 4.57
N PHE A 61 2.50 14.15 4.93
CA PHE A 61 2.00 13.77 6.25
C PHE A 61 3.11 13.82 7.32
N LYS A 62 2.71 14.07 8.57
CA LYS A 62 3.62 14.13 9.73
C LYS A 62 4.40 12.82 9.88
N ALA A 63 5.73 12.93 9.94
CA ALA A 63 6.64 11.79 9.81
C ALA A 63 6.85 10.97 11.09
N GLN A 64 6.51 11.51 12.26
CA GLN A 64 6.80 10.87 13.56
C GLN A 64 5.66 11.07 14.54
N HIS A 65 5.37 10.03 15.33
CA HIS A 65 4.30 10.01 16.34
C HIS A 65 4.72 9.21 17.57
N ASP A 66 4.23 9.59 18.74
CA ASP A 66 4.57 8.95 20.02
C ASP A 66 3.67 7.76 20.36
N SER A 67 2.52 7.64 19.71
CA SER A 67 1.60 6.50 19.86
C SER A 67 0.77 6.29 18.60
N TRP A 68 0.16 5.11 18.47
CA TRP A 68 -0.77 4.84 17.37
C TRP A 68 -2.01 5.73 17.45
N SER A 69 -2.51 6.03 18.65
CA SER A 69 -3.65 6.91 18.84
C SER A 69 -3.40 8.34 18.36
N LEU A 70 -2.23 8.91 18.66
CA LEU A 70 -1.85 10.24 18.17
C LEU A 70 -1.69 10.26 16.65
N LEU A 71 -1.17 9.15 16.09
CA LEU A 71 -1.09 8.98 14.65
C LEU A 71 -2.48 8.93 14.03
N ASP A 72 -3.41 8.17 14.61
CA ASP A 72 -4.78 8.00 14.10
C ASP A 72 -5.54 9.35 14.08
N VAL A 73 -5.39 10.17 15.14
CA VAL A 73 -5.94 11.54 15.18
C VAL A 73 -5.31 12.41 14.09
N SER A 74 -3.97 12.41 14.01
CA SER A 74 -3.26 13.22 13.00
C SER A 74 -3.59 12.77 11.58
N LEU A 75 -3.81 11.47 11.35
CA LEU A 75 -4.19 10.91 10.06
C LEU A 75 -5.59 11.37 9.66
N GLN A 76 -6.53 11.44 10.62
CA GLN A 76 -7.87 11.95 10.37
C GLN A 76 -7.83 13.44 9.98
N GLU A 77 -7.12 14.27 10.74
CA GLU A 77 -6.92 15.69 10.43
C GLU A 77 -6.29 15.87 9.04
N TYR A 78 -5.29 15.06 8.73
CA TYR A 78 -4.64 15.07 7.43
C TYR A 78 -5.60 14.69 6.28
N MET A 79 -6.40 13.64 6.46
CA MET A 79 -7.43 13.22 5.49
C MET A 79 -8.46 14.32 5.24
N GLU A 80 -8.87 15.02 6.29
CA GLU A 80 -9.79 16.15 6.20
C GLU A 80 -9.15 17.34 5.47
N ALA A 81 -7.93 17.75 5.85
CA ALA A 81 -7.23 18.86 5.23
C ALA A 81 -6.93 18.63 3.74
N THR A 82 -6.50 17.42 3.39
CA THR A 82 -6.12 17.07 2.00
C THR A 82 -7.24 16.45 1.18
N ARG A 83 -8.44 16.31 1.75
CA ARG A 83 -9.65 15.77 1.09
C ARG A 83 -9.44 14.40 0.46
N GLN A 84 -8.73 13.50 1.15
CA GLN A 84 -8.48 12.14 0.67
C GLN A 84 -8.92 11.10 1.70
N LYS A 85 -9.52 10.00 1.23
CA LYS A 85 -9.85 8.85 2.09
C LYS A 85 -8.70 7.85 2.06
N ILE A 86 -7.99 7.76 3.18
CA ILE A 86 -6.89 6.81 3.41
C ILE A 86 -7.42 5.65 4.25
N VAL A 87 -6.95 4.44 3.96
CA VAL A 87 -7.32 3.19 4.63
C VAL A 87 -6.09 2.36 4.95
N ILE A 88 -6.18 1.50 5.96
CA ILE A 88 -5.12 0.55 6.31
C ILE A 88 -5.20 -0.65 5.35
N ALA A 89 -4.14 -0.86 4.59
CA ALA A 89 -4.01 -1.97 3.64
C ALA A 89 -3.46 -3.24 4.30
N GLU A 90 -2.43 -3.07 5.12
CA GLU A 90 -1.65 -4.16 5.71
C GLU A 90 -1.25 -3.78 7.15
N VAL A 91 -1.30 -4.76 8.04
CA VAL A 91 -0.87 -4.65 9.43
C VAL A 91 0.10 -5.79 9.72
N ILE A 92 1.24 -5.47 10.35
CA ILE A 92 2.14 -6.46 10.92
C ILE A 92 2.08 -6.34 12.42
N HIS A 93 1.65 -7.41 13.08
CA HIS A 93 1.56 -7.50 14.52
C HIS A 93 2.95 -7.69 15.16
N VAL A 94 3.12 -7.18 16.39
CA VAL A 94 4.38 -7.28 17.15
C VAL A 94 4.75 -8.74 17.36
N GLY A 95 3.81 -9.57 17.82
CA GLY A 95 4.05 -11.00 18.06
C GLY A 95 4.53 -11.73 16.81
N ARG A 96 3.91 -11.47 15.65
CA ARG A 96 4.34 -12.04 14.37
C ARG A 96 5.75 -11.61 14.01
N ARG A 97 6.04 -10.31 14.08
CA ARG A 97 7.37 -9.76 13.75
C ARG A 97 8.45 -10.30 14.67
N ASN A 98 8.18 -10.37 15.97
CA ASN A 98 9.13 -10.87 16.96
C ASN A 98 9.39 -12.37 16.77
N ALA A 99 8.35 -13.18 16.54
CA ALA A 99 8.51 -14.60 16.23
C ALA A 99 9.32 -14.83 14.93
N ASP A 100 9.06 -14.04 13.88
CA ASP A 100 9.83 -14.09 12.63
C ASP A 100 11.29 -13.64 12.85
N LEU A 101 11.55 -12.74 13.80
CA LEU A 101 12.88 -12.29 14.16
C LEU A 101 13.67 -13.39 14.88
N CYS A 102 13.08 -14.04 15.88
CA CYS A 102 13.74 -15.12 16.65
C CYS A 102 14.09 -16.34 15.79
N LYS A 103 13.36 -16.57 14.69
CA LYS A 103 13.66 -17.65 13.72
C LYS A 103 14.86 -17.35 12.81
N GLN A 104 15.38 -16.13 12.79
CA GLN A 104 16.49 -15.79 11.90
C GLN A 104 17.79 -16.41 12.41
N VAL A 105 18.60 -16.93 11.48
CA VAL A 105 19.87 -17.63 11.80
C VAL A 105 20.78 -16.82 12.73
N ARG A 106 20.85 -15.50 12.54
CA ARG A 106 21.67 -14.60 13.37
C ARG A 106 21.22 -14.45 14.83
N PHE A 107 20.00 -14.86 15.16
CA PHE A 107 19.42 -14.77 16.51
C PHE A 107 19.14 -16.17 17.09
N LEU A 108 19.51 -17.24 16.41
CA LEU A 108 19.36 -18.60 16.92
C LEU A 108 20.25 -18.81 18.14
N GLY A 109 19.66 -19.29 19.24
CA GLY A 109 20.37 -19.58 20.49
C GLY A 109 20.72 -18.37 21.35
N LEU A 110 20.36 -17.15 20.91
CA LEU A 110 20.47 -15.95 21.74
C LEU A 110 19.29 -15.84 22.71
N GLN A 111 19.52 -15.15 23.83
CA GLN A 111 18.45 -14.84 24.77
C GLN A 111 17.59 -13.69 24.24
N ASP A 112 16.31 -13.66 24.63
CA ASP A 112 15.36 -12.63 24.18
C ASP A 112 15.84 -11.19 24.48
N SER A 113 16.63 -10.99 25.54
CA SER A 113 17.22 -9.69 25.90
C SER A 113 18.27 -9.19 24.90
N GLU A 114 18.88 -10.08 24.13
CA GLU A 114 19.91 -9.76 23.13
C GLU A 114 19.29 -9.54 21.73
N ILE A 115 18.03 -9.92 21.57
CA ILE A 115 17.28 -9.75 20.32
C ILE A 115 16.57 -8.39 20.38
N PRO A 116 16.56 -7.58 19.30
CA PRO A 116 15.87 -6.30 19.28
C PRO A 116 14.35 -6.49 19.13
N LEU A 117 13.74 -7.09 20.15
CA LEU A 117 12.31 -7.34 20.26
C LEU A 117 11.55 -6.04 20.52
N VAL A 118 10.36 -5.95 19.95
CA VAL A 118 9.45 -4.82 20.16
C VAL A 118 8.49 -5.20 21.28
N PRO A 119 8.28 -4.35 22.31
CA PRO A 119 7.32 -4.65 23.37
C PRO A 119 5.88 -4.68 22.87
N ASP A 120 5.04 -5.59 23.41
CA ASP A 120 3.65 -5.79 22.98
C ASP A 120 2.76 -4.54 23.12
N LYS A 121 3.07 -3.64 24.06
CA LYS A 121 2.35 -2.37 24.19
C LYS A 121 2.40 -1.47 22.95
N TRP A 122 3.32 -1.75 22.02
CA TRP A 122 3.46 -1.04 20.75
C TRP A 122 2.65 -1.67 19.60
N GLU A 123 1.75 -2.60 19.90
CA GLU A 123 0.87 -3.23 18.92
C GLU A 123 0.05 -2.21 18.11
N PRO A 124 0.03 -2.28 16.77
CA PRO A 124 0.82 -3.15 15.89
C PRO A 124 2.24 -2.65 15.58
N TYR A 125 3.14 -3.52 15.15
CA TYR A 125 4.51 -3.14 14.77
C TYR A 125 4.56 -2.22 13.53
N GLN A 126 3.71 -2.47 12.54
CA GLN A 126 3.73 -1.73 11.28
C GLN A 126 2.32 -1.61 10.69
N ARG A 127 2.00 -0.44 10.13
CA ARG A 127 0.79 -0.21 9.33
C ARG A 127 1.17 0.35 7.96
N LYS A 128 0.55 -0.20 6.92
CA LYS A 128 0.62 0.34 5.56
C LYS A 128 -0.70 1.01 5.23
N TYR A 129 -0.62 2.26 4.82
CA TYR A 129 -1.77 3.06 4.41
C TYR A 129 -1.76 3.23 2.89
N ILE A 130 -2.96 3.20 2.32
CA ILE A 130 -3.22 3.44 0.90
C ILE A 130 -4.46 4.31 0.78
N CYS A 131 -4.68 4.93 -0.38
CA CYS A 131 -6.01 5.48 -0.65
C CYS A 131 -6.98 4.35 -1.03
N THR A 132 -8.28 4.64 -1.01
CA THR A 132 -9.36 3.71 -1.43
C THR A 132 -9.20 3.15 -2.85
N HIS A 133 -8.42 3.81 -3.71
CA HIS A 133 -8.13 3.37 -5.07
C HIS A 133 -6.79 2.61 -5.19
N GLY A 134 -6.01 2.51 -4.12
CA GLY A 134 -4.71 1.83 -4.08
C GLY A 134 -4.79 0.31 -3.87
N TRP A 135 -5.99 -0.24 -3.69
CA TRP A 135 -6.17 -1.69 -3.53
C TRP A 135 -5.83 -2.41 -4.82
N LYS A 136 -5.00 -3.45 -4.71
CA LYS A 136 -4.78 -4.42 -5.79
C LYS A 136 -6.08 -5.14 -6.13
N GLU A 137 -6.18 -5.57 -7.39
CA GLU A 137 -7.24 -6.49 -7.81
C GLU A 137 -7.19 -7.75 -6.93
N ARG A 138 -8.35 -8.15 -6.39
CA ARG A 138 -8.49 -9.41 -5.66
C ARG A 138 -9.40 -10.30 -6.48
N GLU A 139 -8.92 -11.52 -6.76
CA GLU A 139 -9.73 -12.54 -7.40
C GLU A 139 -10.73 -13.08 -6.37
N ARG A 140 -12.00 -12.68 -6.49
CA ARG A 140 -13.05 -12.99 -5.50
C ARG A 140 -13.90 -14.22 -5.84
N SER A 141 -13.65 -14.88 -6.96
CA SER A 141 -14.43 -16.05 -7.38
C SER A 141 -13.69 -16.89 -8.42
N THR A 142 -14.00 -18.19 -8.49
CA THR A 142 -13.52 -19.13 -9.52
C THR A 142 -14.11 -18.90 -10.93
N GLY A 143 -14.84 -17.79 -11.14
CA GLY A 143 -15.21 -17.29 -12.47
C GLY A 143 -16.18 -18.15 -13.27
N LYS A 144 -17.46 -18.23 -12.86
CA LYS A 144 -18.56 -18.72 -13.73
C LYS A 144 -19.34 -17.62 -14.45
N ARG A 145 -19.14 -16.35 -14.06
CA ARG A 145 -19.77 -15.19 -14.70
C ARG A 145 -18.67 -14.33 -15.31
N THR A 146 -18.95 -13.74 -16.48
CA THR A 146 -18.09 -12.73 -17.09
C THR A 146 -18.04 -11.51 -16.17
N SER A 147 -16.99 -11.42 -15.35
CA SER A 147 -16.77 -10.21 -14.56
C SER A 147 -16.30 -9.11 -15.50
N HIS A 148 -16.99 -7.96 -15.53
CA HIS A 148 -16.39 -6.75 -16.08
C HIS A 148 -15.09 -6.51 -15.31
N LYS A 149 -13.97 -6.35 -16.01
CA LYS A 149 -12.68 -5.97 -15.41
C LYS A 149 -12.87 -4.62 -14.73
N LEU A 150 -13.23 -4.62 -13.44
CA LEU A 150 -13.25 -3.45 -12.60
C LEU A 150 -11.80 -3.02 -12.40
N ARG A 151 -11.29 -2.22 -13.34
CA ARG A 151 -9.94 -1.67 -13.28
C ARG A 151 -9.86 -0.74 -12.07
N ARG A 152 -9.49 -1.28 -10.91
CA ARG A 152 -9.02 -0.46 -9.79
C ARG A 152 -7.85 0.35 -10.31
N THR A 153 -7.79 1.64 -10.00
CA THR A 153 -6.78 2.52 -10.61
C THR A 153 -5.36 2.18 -10.14
N GLU A 154 -5.21 1.31 -9.13
CA GLU A 154 -3.96 0.96 -8.46
C GLU A 154 -3.16 2.22 -8.15
N CYS A 155 -3.84 3.13 -7.45
CA CYS A 155 -3.26 4.41 -7.10
C CYS A 155 -1.91 4.23 -6.37
N PRO A 156 -0.86 4.98 -6.75
CA PRO A 156 0.47 4.81 -6.19
C PRO A 156 0.61 5.37 -4.76
N PHE A 157 -0.40 6.11 -4.28
CA PHE A 157 -0.41 6.67 -2.94
C PHE A 157 -0.18 5.57 -1.88
N GLN A 158 0.84 5.74 -1.07
CA GLN A 158 1.12 4.83 0.05
C GLN A 158 1.96 5.51 1.13
N MET A 159 1.70 5.14 2.38
CA MET A 159 2.54 5.49 3.52
C MET A 159 2.79 4.25 4.37
N LEU A 160 4.00 4.09 4.88
CA LEU A 160 4.37 2.97 5.73
C LEU A 160 4.92 3.48 7.05
N ASP A 161 4.17 3.25 8.11
CA ASP A 161 4.52 3.64 9.47
C ASP A 161 4.96 2.40 10.26
N GLN A 162 6.08 2.55 10.96
CA GLN A 162 6.74 1.45 11.65
C GLN A 162 7.18 1.89 13.04
N VAL A 163 7.00 1.01 14.03
CA VAL A 163 7.54 1.18 15.38
C VAL A 163 9.06 1.05 15.33
N VAL A 164 9.75 2.03 15.89
CA VAL A 164 11.20 2.07 15.97
C VAL A 164 11.66 2.54 17.34
N MET A 165 12.82 2.03 17.76
CA MET A 165 13.57 2.63 18.85
C MET A 165 14.29 3.88 18.32
N ARG A 166 13.98 5.04 18.88
CA ARG A 166 14.58 6.33 18.50
C ARG A 166 15.96 6.46 19.11
N ARG A 167 16.76 7.42 18.60
CA ARG A 167 18.13 7.67 19.09
C ARG A 167 18.19 8.07 20.57
N CYS A 168 17.13 8.67 21.10
CA CYS A 168 17.00 9.05 22.51
C CYS A 168 16.63 7.86 23.44
N GLY A 169 16.60 6.63 22.92
CA GLY A 169 16.26 5.42 23.71
C GLY A 169 14.76 5.23 23.92
N THR A 170 13.91 6.14 23.44
CA THR A 170 12.45 5.98 23.51
C THR A 170 11.90 5.31 22.27
N TRP A 171 10.83 4.56 22.44
CA TRP A 171 10.09 3.99 21.33
C TRP A 171 9.15 5.03 20.71
N GLY A 172 8.88 4.89 19.41
CA GLY A 172 7.87 5.69 18.72
C GLY A 172 7.61 5.18 17.31
N ILE A 173 6.67 5.82 16.63
CA ILE A 173 6.29 5.47 15.26
C ILE A 173 6.96 6.44 14.29
N VAL A 174 7.55 5.90 13.23
CA VAL A 174 8.22 6.68 12.19
C VAL A 174 7.81 6.17 10.82
N MET A 175 7.53 7.12 9.92
CA MET A 175 7.23 6.85 8.53
C MET A 175 8.49 6.49 7.75
N LYS A 176 8.53 5.27 7.19
CA LYS A 176 9.69 4.71 6.50
C LYS A 176 9.62 4.82 4.98
N ARG A 177 8.43 4.75 4.40
CA ARG A 177 8.21 4.84 2.95
C ARG A 177 6.96 5.69 2.68
N LYS A 178 7.04 6.56 1.69
CA LYS A 178 5.94 7.48 1.36
C LYS A 178 5.88 7.81 -0.13
N VAL A 179 4.67 7.84 -0.66
CA VAL A 179 4.30 8.33 -1.99
C VAL A 179 2.98 9.08 -1.81
N TYR A 180 2.97 10.39 -2.09
CA TYR A 180 1.80 11.27 -1.91
C TYR A 180 1.11 11.62 -3.23
N SER A 181 1.56 11.03 -4.33
CA SER A 181 0.95 11.20 -5.65
C SER A 181 -0.23 10.27 -5.83
N HIS A 182 -1.23 10.76 -6.54
CA HIS A 182 -2.41 10.03 -6.97
C HIS A 182 -2.45 9.98 -8.50
N ASN A 183 -3.13 8.97 -9.02
CA ASN A 183 -3.45 8.84 -10.45
C ASN A 183 -4.96 8.99 -10.69
N HIS A 184 -5.65 9.70 -9.82
CA HIS A 184 -7.07 10.00 -9.90
C HIS A 184 -7.30 11.36 -9.23
N PRO A 185 -8.40 12.06 -9.56
CA PRO A 185 -8.73 13.30 -8.88
C PRO A 185 -8.96 13.06 -7.39
N VAL A 186 -8.47 14.01 -6.58
CA VAL A 186 -8.75 14.13 -5.16
C VAL A 186 -9.51 15.45 -4.99
N SER A 187 -10.74 15.38 -4.50
CA SER A 187 -11.61 16.56 -4.38
C SER A 187 -12.52 16.45 -3.17
N ASP A 188 -12.96 17.60 -2.65
CA ASP A 188 -13.89 17.66 -1.50
C ASP A 188 -15.20 16.91 -1.78
N GLY A 189 -15.74 17.02 -2.99
CA GLY A 189 -16.95 16.31 -3.39
C GLY A 189 -16.81 14.79 -3.32
N ILE A 190 -15.66 14.25 -3.75
CA ILE A 190 -15.36 12.81 -3.64
C ILE A 190 -15.12 12.42 -2.18
N TYR A 191 -14.35 13.21 -1.44
CA TYR A 191 -14.07 12.97 -0.02
C TYR A 191 -15.35 12.88 0.82
N ARG A 192 -16.27 13.86 0.66
CA ARG A 192 -17.56 13.89 1.34
C ARG A 192 -18.57 12.87 0.82
N SER A 193 -18.24 12.09 -0.22
CA SER A 193 -19.09 11.01 -0.70
C SER A 193 -18.84 9.68 0.01
N TYR A 194 -17.81 9.56 0.84
CA TYR A 194 -17.55 8.31 1.56
C TYR A 194 -18.50 8.14 2.76
N PRO A 195 -19.10 6.95 2.97
CA PRO A 195 -20.04 6.71 4.06
C PRO A 195 -19.53 7.14 5.43
N ASP A 196 -18.31 6.75 5.82
CA ASP A 196 -17.72 7.09 7.13
C ASP A 196 -17.57 8.61 7.34
N ILE A 197 -17.45 9.38 6.25
CA ILE A 197 -17.29 10.85 6.29
C ILE A 197 -18.67 11.53 6.28
N ARG A 198 -19.69 10.87 5.73
CA ARG A 198 -21.09 11.33 5.70
C ARG A 198 -21.86 11.03 6.98
N GLN A 199 -21.26 10.40 7.99
CA GLN A 199 -21.95 10.18 9.25
C GLN A 199 -22.13 11.51 9.99
N VAL A 200 -23.31 11.73 10.57
CA VAL A 200 -23.52 12.85 11.48
C VAL A 200 -22.66 12.59 12.73
N PRO A 201 -21.76 13.51 13.13
CA PRO A 201 -20.95 13.33 14.31
C PRO A 201 -21.82 13.14 15.56
N VAL A 202 -21.42 12.24 16.46
CA VAL A 202 -22.17 11.94 17.71
C VAL A 202 -22.33 13.19 18.61
N GLY A 203 -21.42 14.17 18.52
CA GLY A 203 -21.54 15.45 19.22
C GLY A 203 -22.26 16.55 18.45
N SER A 204 -22.91 16.23 17.31
CA SER A 204 -23.61 17.22 16.49
C SER A 204 -24.85 17.76 17.20
N ALA A 205 -25.12 19.05 17.05
CA ALA A 205 -26.35 19.69 17.53
C ALA A 205 -27.63 19.08 16.92
N LEU A 206 -27.50 18.31 15.84
CA LEU A 206 -28.61 17.58 15.22
C LEU A 206 -29.01 16.31 15.98
N MET A 207 -28.10 15.73 16.78
CA MET A 207 -28.32 14.41 17.39
C MET A 207 -29.59 14.35 18.25
N PRO A 208 -29.87 15.33 19.14
CA PRO A 208 -31.12 15.29 19.93
C PRO A 208 -32.39 15.27 19.07
N GLY A 209 -32.39 15.98 17.94
CA GLY A 209 -33.55 15.98 17.03
C GLY A 209 -33.66 14.69 16.21
N ILE A 210 -32.52 14.11 15.81
CA ILE A 210 -32.49 12.80 15.15
C ILE A 210 -32.99 11.72 16.11
N GLU A 211 -32.51 11.72 17.35
CA GLU A 211 -32.93 10.78 18.41
C GLU A 211 -34.44 10.88 18.65
N LEU A 212 -34.97 12.10 18.80
CA LEU A 212 -36.41 12.32 18.94
C LEU A 212 -37.21 11.76 17.76
N LEU A 213 -36.73 11.95 16.52
CA LEU A 213 -37.39 11.41 15.33
C LEU A 213 -37.35 9.88 15.29
N VAL A 214 -36.23 9.28 15.72
CA VAL A 214 -36.10 7.82 15.83
C VAL A 214 -37.03 7.28 16.93
N ASP A 215 -37.09 7.93 18.09
CA ASP A 215 -37.97 7.56 19.21
C ASP A 215 -39.46 7.68 18.86
N ALA A 216 -39.80 8.62 17.96
CA ALA A 216 -41.14 8.79 17.42
C ALA A 216 -41.47 7.84 16.24
N ASP A 217 -40.58 6.89 15.92
CA ASP A 217 -40.70 5.97 14.77
C ASP A 217 -40.91 6.71 13.43
N ALA A 218 -40.28 7.87 13.28
CA ALA A 218 -40.37 8.66 12.06
C ALA A 218 -39.71 7.93 10.89
N GLY A 219 -40.35 7.98 9.72
CA GLY A 219 -39.81 7.39 8.51
C GLY A 219 -38.44 7.97 8.13
N THR A 220 -37.58 7.15 7.51
CA THR A 220 -36.22 7.54 7.11
C THR A 220 -36.16 8.84 6.32
N SER A 221 -37.12 9.08 5.41
CA SER A 221 -37.24 10.33 4.66
C SER A 221 -37.37 11.57 5.54
N SER A 222 -38.08 11.48 6.67
CA SER A 222 -38.24 12.58 7.62
C SER A 222 -36.91 12.90 8.31
N ILE A 223 -36.17 11.87 8.74
CA ILE A 223 -34.82 12.01 9.30
C ILE A 223 -33.86 12.64 8.29
N TYR A 224 -33.90 12.20 7.02
CA TYR A 224 -33.09 12.78 5.95
C TYR A 224 -33.41 14.26 5.69
N ASN A 225 -34.69 14.62 5.64
CA ASN A 225 -35.12 16.01 5.44
C ASN A 225 -34.69 16.88 6.62
N TYR A 226 -34.89 16.39 7.86
CA TYR A 226 -34.43 17.10 9.05
C TYR A 226 -32.94 17.44 8.99
N ILE A 227 -32.09 16.47 8.64
CA ILE A 227 -30.64 16.72 8.56
C ILE A 227 -30.31 17.74 7.45
N ARG A 228 -30.97 17.66 6.28
CA ARG A 228 -30.75 18.57 5.15
C ARG A 228 -31.21 20.00 5.42
N GLU A 229 -32.34 20.16 6.12
CA GLU A 229 -32.92 21.47 6.41
C GLU A 229 -32.19 22.17 7.56
N ASN A 230 -31.60 21.41 8.48
CA ASN A 230 -30.97 21.95 9.69
C ASN A 230 -29.43 21.97 9.61
N SER A 231 -28.82 21.56 8.50
CA SER A 231 -27.37 21.59 8.36
C SER A 231 -26.87 21.55 6.91
N ASN A 232 -25.61 21.94 6.73
CA ASN A 232 -24.87 21.73 5.47
C ASN A 232 -24.35 20.29 5.32
N HIS A 233 -24.83 19.35 6.14
CA HIS A 233 -24.39 17.95 6.13
C HIS A 233 -24.96 17.23 4.91
N ARG A 234 -24.10 16.54 4.15
CA ARG A 234 -24.51 15.81 2.94
C ARG A 234 -24.89 14.39 3.29
N VAL A 235 -26.20 14.13 3.31
CA VAL A 235 -26.82 12.81 3.50
C VAL A 235 -27.32 12.24 2.18
#